data_AF-A0A9P8S4Q6-F1
#
_entry.id   AF-A0A9P8S4Q6-F1
#
_cell.length_a   1.000
_cell.length_b   1.000
_cell.length_c   1.000
_cell.angle_alpha   90.00
_cell.angle_beta   90.00
_cell.angle_gamma   90.00
#
_symmetry.space_group_name_H-M   'P 1'
#
loop_
_entity.id
_entity.type
_entity.pdbx_description
1 polymer ?
#
loop_
_entity_poly.entity_id
_entity_poly.type
_entity_poly.pdbx_seq_one_letter_code
_entity_poly.pdbx_strand_id
1 'polypeptide(L)'
;MNCNELQEGAKPQRYIIKRPKALQWFYNGQLYKESDEERQAGRFELFLDLLYVAIVANFSDDLAEFPNGAHLAKYILIFAPAWHIWADLREIMNSYYTDDLLQRLVILWVMALLVLYANNAREANTDIDAMRTTAGAYLVARFSTMCVFLISSFASYQHRTQARILAGFMFIGLFITIPLFFESVSIRGKAAVVAVMIVYQEVTWSITLSPWIKRRLRLKYSTAVDIAHEIDRMAAFFIIILGEFMYSVIVGDPAGIGLTAGYAKAVCTLIIAFCINWIYVSGDGSIQATHPIRRSAWTAFGFFLLHLPLSASFLIGGHICAISTRLHEFEQGQRWLLGGGLGVGMLCLWIYAQLYRTDGEDRLILPKQLRVGMRLVIAVILAVLPETHDHLTTTEFMAVVMSLFAFLILWETIGGLMKGARFFEPWTDRHAPAEGDSSEALT
;
A
#
# COMPACT_ATOMS: atom_id res chain seq x y z
N MET A 1 15.58 -23.90 1.27
CA MET A 1 16.08 -23.40 -0.02
C MET A 1 17.50 -23.89 -0.18
N ASN A 2 17.69 -24.92 -0.99
CA ASN A 2 19.00 -25.53 -1.22
C ASN A 2 19.80 -24.67 -2.22
N CYS A 3 21.13 -24.60 -2.11
CA CYS A 3 21.98 -23.84 -3.03
C CYS A 3 21.78 -24.24 -4.51
N ASN A 4 21.37 -25.49 -4.75
CA ASN A 4 21.08 -26.01 -6.08
C ASN A 4 19.82 -25.36 -6.69
N GLU A 5 18.76 -25.10 -5.90
CA GLU A 5 17.54 -24.43 -6.38
C GLU A 5 17.82 -22.95 -6.76
N LEU A 6 18.78 -22.30 -6.08
CA LEU A 6 19.22 -20.95 -6.42
C LEU A 6 20.04 -20.91 -7.73
N GLN A 7 20.72 -22.02 -8.07
CA GLN A 7 21.60 -22.11 -9.24
C GLN A 7 20.88 -22.66 -10.48
N GLU A 8 19.88 -23.54 -10.32
CA GLU A 8 19.11 -24.11 -11.45
C GLU A 8 18.34 -23.05 -12.26
N GLY A 9 17.92 -21.94 -11.63
CA GLY A 9 17.28 -20.82 -12.32
C GLY A 9 18.25 -19.80 -12.95
N ALA A 10 19.53 -19.82 -12.57
CA ALA A 10 20.49 -18.80 -12.97
C ALA A 10 21.12 -19.11 -14.33
N LYS A 11 20.35 -18.94 -15.42
CA LYS A 11 20.93 -18.99 -16.78
C LYS A 11 22.03 -17.93 -16.90
N PRO A 12 23.25 -18.30 -17.35
CA PRO A 12 24.36 -17.36 -17.47
C PRO A 12 23.97 -16.19 -18.40
N GLN A 13 23.99 -14.97 -17.86
CA GLN A 13 23.58 -13.77 -18.59
C GLN A 13 24.72 -13.26 -19.48
N ARG A 14 24.42 -12.98 -20.75
CA ARG A 14 25.39 -12.47 -21.73
C ARG A 14 25.49 -10.95 -21.78
N TYR A 15 24.58 -10.22 -21.12
CA TYR A 15 24.45 -8.76 -21.26
C TYR A 15 24.30 -8.09 -19.89
N ILE A 16 25.09 -7.03 -19.66
CA ILE A 16 25.06 -6.21 -18.44
C ILE A 16 23.86 -5.24 -18.44
N ILE A 17 23.47 -4.75 -19.62
CA ILE A 17 22.29 -3.93 -19.84
C ILE A 17 21.38 -4.71 -20.78
N LYS A 18 20.15 -4.96 -20.37
CA LYS A 18 19.19 -5.69 -21.18
C LYS A 18 18.20 -4.70 -21.79
N ARG A 19 17.61 -5.13 -22.91
CA ARG A 19 16.48 -4.41 -23.51
C ARG A 19 15.28 -4.53 -22.55
N PRO A 20 14.61 -3.42 -22.19
CA PRO A 20 13.32 -3.46 -21.51
C PRO A 20 12.30 -4.19 -22.39
N LYS A 21 11.77 -5.30 -21.90
CA LYS A 21 10.75 -6.11 -22.59
C LYS A 21 9.43 -6.01 -21.86
N ALA A 22 8.35 -5.94 -22.63
CA ALA A 22 6.99 -6.04 -22.09
C ALA A 22 6.76 -7.46 -21.57
N LEU A 23 6.60 -7.60 -20.26
CA LEU A 23 6.38 -8.91 -19.61
C LEU A 23 4.98 -9.47 -19.91
N GLN A 24 3.98 -8.60 -19.99
CA GLN A 24 2.61 -8.98 -20.34
C GLN A 24 1.91 -7.89 -21.14
N TRP A 25 1.05 -8.29 -22.07
CA TRP A 25 0.26 -7.36 -22.88
C TRP A 25 -1.03 -8.01 -23.36
N PHE A 26 -2.02 -7.18 -23.69
CA PHE A 26 -3.18 -7.62 -24.44
C PHE A 26 -2.93 -7.44 -25.93
N TYR A 27 -3.26 -8.45 -26.72
CA TYR A 27 -3.34 -8.40 -28.17
C TYR A 27 -4.75 -8.76 -28.61
N ASN A 28 -5.46 -7.82 -29.27
CA ASN A 28 -6.87 -7.99 -29.64
C ASN A 28 -7.79 -8.47 -28.49
N GLY A 29 -7.49 -8.04 -27.26
CA GLY A 29 -8.27 -8.40 -26.06
C GLY A 29 -7.84 -9.71 -25.38
N GLN A 30 -6.96 -10.50 -25.99
CA GLN A 30 -6.40 -11.71 -25.37
C GLN A 30 -5.09 -11.38 -24.63
N LEU A 31 -4.93 -11.92 -23.42
CA LEU A 31 -3.73 -11.74 -22.60
C LEU A 31 -2.59 -12.63 -23.10
N TYR A 32 -1.41 -12.04 -23.27
CA TYR A 32 -0.16 -12.73 -23.56
C TYR A 32 0.86 -12.38 -22.47
N LYS A 33 1.64 -13.38 -22.05
CA LYS A 33 2.76 -13.24 -21.11
C LYS A 33 4.04 -13.74 -21.77
N GLU A 34 5.19 -13.14 -21.43
CA GLU A 34 6.51 -13.61 -21.88
C GLU A 34 6.92 -14.93 -21.18
N SER A 35 6.47 -15.13 -19.94
CA SER A 35 6.65 -16.36 -19.16
C SER A 35 5.33 -16.75 -18.49
N ASP A 36 5.09 -18.05 -18.36
CA ASP A 36 3.93 -18.59 -17.64
C ASP A 36 4.16 -18.62 -16.11
N GLU A 37 5.39 -18.43 -15.64
CA GLU A 37 5.70 -18.32 -14.22
C GLU A 37 5.09 -17.04 -13.62
N GLU A 38 4.35 -17.19 -12.51
CA GLU A 38 3.85 -16.06 -11.75
C GLU A 38 5.01 -15.32 -11.07
N ARG A 39 5.14 -14.02 -11.36
CA ARG A 39 6.20 -13.20 -10.79
C ARG A 39 5.85 -12.80 -9.36
N GLN A 40 6.61 -13.29 -8.39
CA GLN A 40 6.61 -12.76 -7.03
C GLN A 40 7.56 -11.58 -6.89
N ALA A 41 7.31 -10.71 -5.90
CA ALA A 41 8.16 -9.57 -5.61
C ALA A 41 9.62 -10.03 -5.40
N GLY A 42 10.54 -9.48 -6.20
CA GLY A 42 11.95 -9.81 -6.08
C GLY A 42 12.53 -9.30 -4.75
N ARG A 43 13.58 -9.95 -4.23
CA ARG A 43 14.30 -9.47 -3.02
C ARG A 43 14.76 -8.01 -3.14
N PHE A 44 15.04 -7.55 -4.37
CA PHE A 44 15.41 -6.17 -4.65
C PHE A 44 14.24 -5.18 -4.46
N GLU A 45 13.01 -5.60 -4.74
CA GLU A 45 11.79 -4.80 -4.49
C GLU A 45 11.54 -4.62 -3.00
N LEU A 46 11.75 -5.68 -2.22
CA LEU A 46 11.68 -5.63 -0.76
C LEU A 46 12.77 -4.74 -0.15
N PHE A 47 13.96 -4.68 -0.77
CA PHE A 47 15.02 -3.76 -0.32
C PHE A 47 14.63 -2.29 -0.55
N LEU A 48 13.98 -1.98 -1.67
CA LEU A 48 13.42 -0.65 -1.92
C LEU A 48 12.37 -0.27 -0.88
N ASP A 49 11.51 -1.21 -0.50
CA ASP A 49 10.47 -0.99 0.50
C ASP A 49 11.01 -0.62 1.89
N LEU A 50 12.23 -1.03 2.24
CA LEU A 50 12.86 -0.61 3.50
C LEU A 50 13.05 0.91 3.60
N LEU A 51 13.30 1.59 2.48
CA LEU A 51 13.35 3.05 2.46
C LEU A 51 11.98 3.64 2.81
N TYR A 52 10.90 3.04 2.32
CA TYR A 52 9.55 3.50 2.60
C TYR A 52 9.19 3.36 4.07
N VAL A 53 9.68 2.33 4.78
CA VAL A 53 9.53 2.22 6.24
C VAL A 53 10.01 3.51 6.95
N ALA A 54 11.20 4.01 6.58
CA ALA A 54 11.73 5.22 7.18
C ALA A 54 10.97 6.50 6.76
N ILE A 55 10.53 6.59 5.50
CA ILE A 55 9.77 7.73 4.99
C ILE A 55 8.42 7.85 5.70
N VAL A 56 7.69 6.73 5.83
CA VAL A 56 6.37 6.75 6.46
C VAL A 56 6.48 7.10 7.94
N ALA A 57 7.46 6.55 8.66
CA ALA A 57 7.75 6.89 10.05
C ALA A 57 8.01 8.39 10.23
N ASN A 58 8.86 8.97 9.38
CA ASN A 58 9.21 10.39 9.45
C ASN A 58 7.99 11.30 9.26
N PHE A 59 7.10 10.97 8.32
CA PHE A 59 5.92 11.79 8.03
C PHE A 59 4.85 11.67 9.11
N SER A 60 4.68 10.51 9.74
CA SER A 60 3.70 10.33 10.82
C SER A 60 4.11 10.99 12.14
N ASP A 61 5.41 11.01 12.45
CA ASP A 61 5.94 11.59 13.69
C ASP A 61 5.72 13.11 13.76
N ASP A 62 5.92 13.84 12.65
CA ASP A 62 5.64 15.29 12.57
C ASP A 62 4.17 15.62 12.84
N LEU A 63 3.25 14.78 12.37
CA LEU A 63 1.82 14.97 12.59
C LEU A 63 1.41 14.65 14.03
N ALA A 64 2.08 13.69 14.67
CA ALA A 64 1.83 13.32 16.05
C ALA A 64 2.24 14.40 17.06
N GLU A 65 3.33 15.13 16.77
CA GLU A 65 3.77 16.27 17.57
C GLU A 65 2.80 17.46 17.48
N PHE A 66 2.17 17.68 16.32
CA PHE A 66 1.25 18.79 16.08
C PHE A 66 -0.11 18.31 15.57
N PRO A 67 -0.97 17.75 16.44
CA PRO A 67 -2.15 17.01 16.03
C PRO A 67 -3.34 17.93 15.67
N ASN A 68 -3.24 18.64 14.55
CA ASN A 68 -4.25 19.56 14.05
C ASN A 68 -4.50 19.42 12.55
N GLY A 69 -5.62 20.00 12.06
CA GLY A 69 -6.02 19.88 10.66
C GLY A 69 -5.03 20.46 9.65
N ALA A 70 -4.23 21.45 10.03
CA ALA A 70 -3.21 22.03 9.13
C ALA A 70 -2.04 21.06 8.90
N HIS A 71 -1.58 20.38 9.96
CA HIS A 71 -0.55 19.35 9.85
C HIS A 71 -1.08 18.09 9.19
N LEU A 72 -2.36 17.74 9.38
CA LEU A 72 -2.99 16.65 8.63
C LEU A 72 -2.99 16.96 7.12
N ALA A 73 -3.33 18.18 6.74
CA ALA A 73 -3.27 18.60 5.34
C ALA A 73 -1.83 18.53 4.80
N LYS A 74 -0.84 19.04 5.55
CA LYS A 74 0.58 18.93 5.20
C LYS A 74 1.00 17.48 5.01
N TYR A 75 0.67 16.60 5.95
CA TYR A 75 0.94 15.16 5.89
C TYR A 75 0.40 14.53 4.60
N ILE A 76 -0.87 14.79 4.25
CA ILE A 76 -1.47 14.26 3.01
C ILE A 76 -0.70 14.77 1.77
N LEU A 77 -0.34 16.06 1.78
CA LEU A 77 0.35 16.72 0.66
C LEU A 77 1.80 16.25 0.47
N ILE A 78 2.48 15.74 1.50
CA ILE A 78 3.83 15.16 1.38
C ILE A 78 3.82 13.64 1.22
N PHE A 79 2.82 12.95 1.76
CA PHE A 79 2.68 11.49 1.63
C PHE A 79 2.29 11.09 0.20
N ALA A 80 1.32 11.79 -0.41
CA ALA A 80 0.83 11.42 -1.74
C ALA A 80 1.90 11.49 -2.85
N PRO A 81 2.78 12.51 -2.94
CA PRO A 81 3.87 12.51 -3.91
C PRO A 81 4.90 11.39 -3.69
N ALA A 82 5.20 11.02 -2.43
CA ALA A 82 6.07 9.89 -2.13
C ALA A 82 5.43 8.54 -2.56
N TRP A 83 4.13 8.38 -2.32
CA TRP A 83 3.32 7.26 -2.82
C TRP A 83 3.33 7.19 -4.36
N HIS A 84 3.23 8.34 -5.03
CA HIS A 84 3.26 8.44 -6.48
C HIS A 84 4.58 7.96 -7.09
N ILE A 85 5.71 8.26 -6.47
CA ILE A 85 7.01 7.71 -6.90
C ILE A 85 7.05 6.20 -6.68
N TRP A 86 6.53 5.70 -5.55
CA TRP A 86 6.45 4.26 -5.29
C TRP A 86 5.61 3.55 -6.36
N ALA A 87 4.46 4.13 -6.70
CA ALA A 87 3.55 3.60 -7.71
C ALA A 87 4.18 3.58 -9.11
N ASP A 88 4.97 4.60 -9.48
CA ASP A 88 5.72 4.59 -10.75
C ASP A 88 6.74 3.45 -10.79
N LEU A 89 7.55 3.29 -9.73
CA LEU A 89 8.57 2.26 -9.67
C LEU A 89 7.94 0.86 -9.74
N ARG A 90 6.85 0.67 -8.99
CA ARG A 90 6.05 -0.56 -9.02
C ARG A 90 5.52 -0.85 -10.43
N GLU A 91 4.97 0.13 -11.13
CA GLU A 91 4.48 -0.02 -12.52
C GLU A 91 5.62 -0.32 -13.51
N ILE A 92 6.79 0.33 -13.37
CA ILE A 92 7.98 0.06 -14.18
C ILE A 92 8.43 -1.39 -13.99
N MET A 93 8.50 -1.86 -12.74
CA MET A 93 8.94 -3.22 -12.42
C MET A 93 7.90 -4.26 -12.84
N ASN A 94 6.62 -3.94 -12.73
CA ASN A 94 5.54 -4.78 -13.24
C ASN A 94 5.58 -4.91 -14.77
N SER A 95 5.89 -3.82 -15.49
CA SER A 95 5.83 -3.79 -16.96
C SER A 95 7.12 -4.24 -17.66
N TYR A 96 8.29 -3.90 -17.10
CA TYR A 96 9.60 -3.94 -17.79
C TYR A 96 10.75 -4.49 -16.95
N TYR A 97 10.52 -5.38 -16.00
CA TYR A 97 11.63 -5.91 -15.20
C TYR A 97 12.66 -6.66 -16.04
N THR A 98 13.91 -6.23 -15.94
CA THR A 98 15.06 -6.88 -16.59
C THR A 98 16.11 -7.36 -15.58
N ASP A 99 16.09 -6.81 -14.36
CA ASP A 99 17.07 -7.02 -13.30
C ASP A 99 18.53 -6.80 -13.75
N ASP A 100 18.74 -5.83 -14.61
CA ASP A 100 20.06 -5.49 -15.13
C ASP A 100 20.71 -4.34 -14.34
N LEU A 101 21.99 -4.06 -14.64
CA LEU A 101 22.74 -3.04 -13.94
C LEU A 101 22.10 -1.65 -14.08
N LEU A 102 21.57 -1.32 -15.26
CA LEU A 102 20.99 0.00 -15.52
C LEU A 102 19.71 0.20 -14.72
N GLN A 103 18.81 -0.79 -14.71
CA GLN A 103 17.57 -0.73 -13.93
C GLN A 103 17.87 -0.59 -12.43
N ARG A 104 18.84 -1.34 -11.91
CA ARG A 104 19.29 -1.24 -10.50
C ARG A 104 19.86 0.14 -10.17
N LEU A 105 20.70 0.70 -11.04
CA LEU A 105 21.27 2.04 -10.85
C LEU A 105 20.20 3.14 -10.92
N VAL A 106 19.23 3.04 -11.83
CA VAL A 106 18.11 3.98 -11.90
C VAL A 106 17.25 3.91 -10.65
N ILE A 107 16.96 2.71 -10.14
CA ILE A 107 16.20 2.55 -8.90
C ILE A 107 16.97 3.11 -7.70
N LEU A 108 18.27 2.83 -7.58
CA LEU A 108 19.12 3.42 -6.56
C LEU A 108 19.16 4.96 -6.64
N TRP A 109 19.22 5.51 -7.85
CA TRP A 109 19.14 6.96 -8.08
C TRP A 109 17.82 7.55 -7.59
N VAL A 110 16.68 6.93 -7.93
CA VAL A 110 15.37 7.38 -7.44
C VAL A 110 15.25 7.24 -5.91
N MET A 111 15.81 6.18 -5.32
CA MET A 111 15.89 6.02 -3.86
C MET A 111 16.71 7.14 -3.22
N ALA A 112 17.85 7.52 -3.78
CA ALA A 112 18.65 8.64 -3.28
C ALA A 112 17.88 9.98 -3.33
N LEU A 113 17.09 10.20 -4.39
CA LEU A 113 16.20 11.37 -4.49
C LEU A 113 15.06 11.31 -3.47
N LEU A 114 14.52 10.13 -3.18
CA LEU A 114 13.50 9.95 -2.13
C LEU A 114 14.07 10.22 -0.73
N VAL A 115 15.33 9.86 -0.46
CA VAL A 115 16.02 10.25 0.77
C VAL A 115 16.10 11.78 0.85
N LEU A 116 16.52 12.45 -0.22
CA LEU A 116 16.56 13.91 -0.28
C LEU A 116 15.17 14.53 -0.08
N TYR A 117 14.14 13.98 -0.71
CA TYR A 117 12.75 14.39 -0.57
C TYR A 117 12.29 14.29 0.89
N ALA A 118 12.43 13.12 1.51
CA ALA A 118 11.90 12.86 2.85
C ALA A 118 12.57 13.69 3.93
N ASN A 119 13.89 13.94 3.82
CA ASN A 119 14.61 14.79 4.77
C ASN A 119 14.21 16.27 4.73
N ASN A 120 13.62 16.74 3.62
CA ASN A 120 13.22 18.14 3.46
C ASN A 120 11.70 18.35 3.53
N ALA A 121 10.92 17.30 3.27
CA ALA A 121 9.45 17.39 3.18
C ALA A 121 8.81 17.90 4.49
N ARG A 122 9.40 17.57 5.63
CA ARG A 122 8.94 18.04 6.94
C ARG A 122 9.02 19.57 7.07
N GLU A 123 10.09 20.20 6.61
CA GLU A 123 10.26 21.66 6.72
C GLU A 123 9.74 22.42 5.49
N ALA A 124 9.07 21.75 4.55
CA ALA A 124 8.64 22.38 3.30
C ALA A 124 7.61 23.52 3.50
N ASN A 125 6.88 23.55 4.62
CA ASN A 125 5.93 24.64 4.91
C ASN A 125 6.54 25.81 5.68
N THR A 126 7.73 25.64 6.25
CA THR A 126 8.42 26.60 7.13
C THR A 126 9.60 27.25 6.42
N ASP A 127 10.35 26.47 5.63
CA ASP A 127 11.53 26.90 4.89
C ASP A 127 11.33 26.77 3.36
N ILE A 128 11.60 27.86 2.65
CA ILE A 128 11.56 27.89 1.19
C ILE A 128 12.61 26.97 0.58
N ASP A 129 13.80 26.84 1.16
CA ASP A 129 14.86 26.02 0.62
C ASP A 129 14.54 24.53 0.82
N ALA A 130 13.90 24.17 1.93
CA ALA A 130 13.31 22.85 2.12
C ALA A 130 12.20 22.56 1.10
N MET A 131 11.29 23.51 0.84
CA MET A 131 10.27 23.38 -0.22
C MET A 131 10.89 23.18 -1.60
N ARG A 132 11.88 24.00 -1.98
CA ARG A 132 12.58 23.91 -3.27
C ARG A 132 13.30 22.59 -3.42
N THR A 133 13.94 22.12 -2.36
CA THR A 133 14.66 20.82 -2.36
C THR A 133 13.68 19.66 -2.45
N THR A 134 12.57 19.71 -1.73
CA THR A 134 11.49 18.71 -1.79
C THR A 134 10.87 18.65 -3.19
N ALA A 135 10.47 19.80 -3.74
CA ALA A 135 9.89 19.88 -5.09
C ALA A 135 10.91 19.48 -6.17
N GLY A 136 12.17 19.88 -6.02
CA GLY A 136 13.27 19.54 -6.93
C GLY A 136 13.56 18.04 -6.94
N ALA A 137 13.67 17.41 -5.77
CA ALA A 137 13.87 15.98 -5.65
C ALA A 137 12.72 15.18 -6.29
N TYR A 138 11.48 15.59 -6.03
CA TYR A 138 10.30 15.00 -6.65
C TYR A 138 10.29 15.18 -8.18
N LEU A 139 10.56 16.40 -8.68
CA LEU A 139 10.60 16.69 -10.11
C LEU A 139 11.64 15.83 -10.83
N VAL A 140 12.85 15.73 -10.28
CA VAL A 140 13.94 14.93 -10.86
C VAL A 140 13.61 13.44 -10.80
N ALA A 141 12.99 12.95 -9.72
CA ALA A 141 12.55 11.56 -9.63
C ALA A 141 11.49 11.25 -10.70
N ARG A 142 10.49 12.12 -10.86
CA ARG A 142 9.42 11.98 -11.86
C ARG A 142 9.92 12.12 -13.29
N PHE A 143 10.87 13.01 -13.53
CA PHE A 143 11.53 13.11 -14.82
C PHE A 143 12.33 11.84 -15.14
N SER A 144 12.99 11.25 -14.13
CA SER A 144 13.72 9.99 -14.28
C SER A 144 12.79 8.83 -14.60
N THR A 145 11.68 8.65 -13.87
CA THR A 145 10.68 7.60 -14.15
C THR A 145 10.00 7.80 -15.51
N MET A 146 9.69 9.05 -15.87
CA MET A 146 9.20 9.40 -17.21
C MET A 146 10.17 8.98 -18.31
N CYS A 147 11.47 9.24 -18.14
CA CYS A 147 12.51 8.83 -19.08
C CYS A 147 12.57 7.31 -19.22
N VAL A 148 12.40 6.55 -18.12
CA VAL A 148 12.31 5.08 -18.18
C VAL A 148 11.13 4.61 -19.03
N PHE A 149 9.92 5.18 -18.83
CA PHE A 149 8.75 4.86 -19.65
C PHE A 149 8.99 5.22 -21.13
N LEU A 150 9.59 6.39 -21.39
CA LEU A 150 9.87 6.84 -22.76
C LEU A 150 10.88 5.92 -23.46
N ILE A 151 12.00 5.60 -22.81
CA ILE A 151 13.04 4.68 -23.33
C ILE A 151 12.44 3.30 -23.56
N SER A 152 11.68 2.78 -22.59
CA SER A 152 10.99 1.49 -22.69
C SER A 152 9.98 1.46 -23.84
N SER A 153 9.37 2.60 -24.21
CA SER A 153 8.47 2.69 -25.36
C SER A 153 9.14 2.44 -26.72
N PHE A 154 10.45 2.74 -26.83
CA PHE A 154 11.21 2.42 -28.04
C PHE A 154 11.57 0.94 -28.07
N ALA A 155 11.93 0.39 -26.91
CA ALA A 155 12.31 -1.01 -26.74
C ALA A 155 11.11 -1.98 -26.85
N SER A 156 9.92 -1.63 -26.36
CA SER A 156 8.76 -2.51 -26.30
C SER A 156 7.62 -1.99 -27.17
N TYR A 157 7.40 -2.64 -28.31
CA TYR A 157 6.37 -2.21 -29.27
C TYR A 157 4.95 -2.34 -28.68
N GLN A 158 4.73 -3.39 -27.87
CA GLN A 158 3.43 -3.76 -27.31
C GLN A 158 2.84 -2.68 -26.38
N HIS A 159 3.70 -1.95 -25.66
CA HIS A 159 3.27 -0.89 -24.74
C HIS A 159 3.52 0.52 -25.28
N ARG A 160 4.12 0.65 -26.47
CA ARG A 160 4.66 1.91 -27.00
C ARG A 160 3.72 3.10 -26.87
N THR A 161 2.48 2.94 -27.32
CA THR A 161 1.51 4.04 -27.33
C THR A 161 1.14 4.49 -25.92
N GLN A 162 0.85 3.54 -25.01
CA GLN A 162 0.47 3.88 -23.64
C GLN A 162 1.65 4.42 -22.83
N ALA A 163 2.85 3.86 -22.98
CA ALA A 163 4.05 4.37 -22.33
C ALA A 163 4.38 5.82 -22.76
N ARG A 164 4.16 6.17 -24.04
CA ARG A 164 4.34 7.55 -24.54
C ARG A 164 3.26 8.51 -24.06
N ILE A 165 2.01 8.07 -23.98
CA ILE A 165 0.91 8.87 -23.41
C ILE A 165 1.21 9.15 -21.93
N LEU A 166 1.61 8.12 -21.17
CA LEU A 166 1.99 8.26 -19.77
C LEU A 166 3.15 9.26 -19.62
N ALA A 167 4.23 9.08 -20.40
CA ALA A 167 5.37 9.98 -20.39
C ALA A 167 4.98 11.41 -20.77
N GLY A 168 4.08 11.60 -21.73
CA GLY A 168 3.54 12.92 -22.11
C GLY A 168 2.75 13.59 -20.97
N PHE A 169 1.90 12.82 -20.27
CA PHE A 169 1.19 13.33 -19.10
C PHE A 169 2.14 13.66 -17.94
N MET A 170 3.14 12.82 -17.69
CA MET A 170 4.19 13.09 -16.71
C MET A 170 4.92 14.38 -17.05
N PHE A 171 5.33 14.56 -18.32
CA PHE A 171 6.01 15.77 -18.79
C PHE A 171 5.20 17.04 -18.53
N ILE A 172 3.90 17.04 -18.88
CA ILE A 172 2.99 18.17 -18.58
C ILE A 172 2.87 18.38 -17.05
N GLY A 173 2.81 17.29 -16.29
CA GLY A 173 2.75 17.32 -14.82
C GLY A 173 3.95 18.00 -14.17
N LEU A 174 5.15 17.91 -14.77
CA LEU A 174 6.35 18.60 -14.26
C LEU A 174 6.20 20.12 -14.28
N PHE A 175 5.41 20.68 -15.21
CA PHE A 175 5.18 22.13 -15.23
C PHE A 175 4.25 22.60 -14.10
N ILE A 176 3.42 21.70 -13.56
CA ILE A 176 2.54 22.02 -12.42
C ILE A 176 3.37 22.32 -11.17
N THR A 177 4.57 21.74 -11.02
CA THR A 177 5.43 21.99 -9.85
C THR A 177 6.21 23.29 -9.90
N ILE A 178 6.25 23.99 -11.04
CA ILE A 178 7.02 25.22 -11.23
C ILE A 178 6.70 26.31 -10.18
N PRO A 179 5.43 26.58 -9.84
CA PRO A 179 5.09 27.58 -8.81
C PRO A 179 5.70 27.30 -7.42
N LEU A 180 6.06 26.05 -7.10
CA LEU A 180 6.61 25.69 -5.78
C LEU A 180 7.99 26.30 -5.52
N PHE A 181 8.74 26.62 -6.57
CA PHE A 181 10.09 27.19 -6.47
C PHE A 181 10.11 28.69 -6.16
N PHE A 182 8.99 29.38 -6.36
CA PHE A 182 8.92 30.84 -6.21
C PHE A 182 8.51 31.24 -4.80
N GLU A 183 9.20 32.24 -4.25
CA GLU A 183 8.87 32.86 -2.96
C GLU A 183 7.60 33.70 -3.03
N SER A 184 7.26 34.24 -4.20
CA SER A 184 6.06 35.05 -4.40
C SER A 184 4.75 34.28 -4.22
N VAL A 185 4.79 32.94 -4.24
CA VAL A 185 3.61 32.09 -4.06
C VAL A 185 3.41 31.82 -2.57
N SER A 186 2.26 32.22 -2.04
CA SER A 186 1.89 31.95 -0.65
C SER A 186 1.86 30.45 -0.33
N ILE A 187 2.03 30.08 0.95
CA ILE A 187 1.99 28.68 1.38
C ILE A 187 0.65 27.99 1.02
N ARG A 188 -0.47 28.71 1.10
CA ARG A 188 -1.78 28.21 0.68
C ARG A 188 -1.83 27.96 -0.83
N GLY A 189 -1.22 28.85 -1.62
CA GLY A 189 -1.05 28.67 -3.06
C GLY A 189 -0.20 27.44 -3.40
N LYS A 190 0.91 27.24 -2.68
CA LYS A 190 1.76 26.05 -2.84
C LYS A 190 1.02 24.76 -2.49
N ALA A 191 0.27 24.75 -1.38
CA ALA A 191 -0.58 23.62 -1.00
C ALA A 191 -1.62 23.31 -2.08
N ALA A 192 -2.27 24.33 -2.66
CA ALA A 192 -3.21 24.15 -3.76
C ALA A 192 -2.55 23.59 -5.03
N VAL A 193 -1.32 24.04 -5.36
CA VAL A 193 -0.54 23.51 -6.47
C VAL A 193 -0.23 22.02 -6.29
N VAL A 194 0.19 21.61 -5.08
CA VAL A 194 0.43 20.19 -4.77
C VAL A 194 -0.87 19.37 -4.84
N ALA A 195 -1.98 19.89 -4.32
CA ALA A 195 -3.28 19.23 -4.42
C ALA A 195 -3.73 19.02 -5.88
N VAL A 196 -3.57 20.05 -6.73
CA VAL A 196 -3.86 19.97 -8.17
C VAL A 196 -2.94 18.94 -8.84
N MET A 197 -1.66 18.91 -8.49
CA MET A 197 -0.71 17.93 -9.00
C MET A 197 -1.12 16.50 -8.64
N ILE A 198 -1.54 16.25 -7.39
CA ILE A 198 -2.00 14.93 -6.94
C ILE A 198 -3.21 14.47 -7.75
N VAL A 199 -4.23 15.33 -7.88
CA VAL A 199 -5.45 15.03 -8.64
C VAL A 199 -5.12 14.81 -10.12
N TYR A 200 -4.28 15.67 -10.71
CA TYR A 200 -3.83 15.53 -12.09
C TYR A 200 -3.14 14.18 -12.32
N GLN A 201 -2.29 13.74 -11.39
CA GLN A 201 -1.60 12.46 -11.49
C GLN A 201 -2.57 11.27 -11.44
N GLU A 202 -3.48 11.24 -10.47
CA GLU A 202 -4.46 10.15 -10.36
C GLU A 202 -5.36 10.05 -11.60
N VAL A 203 -5.79 11.21 -12.10
CA VAL A 203 -6.64 11.29 -13.30
C VAL A 203 -5.88 10.83 -14.54
N THR A 204 -4.65 11.31 -14.76
CA THR A 204 -3.85 10.95 -15.94
C THR A 204 -3.42 9.49 -15.93
N TRP A 205 -3.05 8.94 -14.77
CA TRP A 205 -2.79 7.51 -14.61
C TRP A 205 -4.04 6.67 -14.92
N SER A 206 -5.18 7.05 -14.34
CA SER A 206 -6.47 6.36 -14.58
C SER A 206 -6.87 6.40 -16.05
N ILE A 207 -6.74 7.56 -16.72
CA ILE A 207 -7.04 7.72 -18.14
C ILE A 207 -6.14 6.82 -18.99
N THR A 208 -4.84 6.76 -18.68
CA THR A 208 -3.84 6.03 -19.47
C THR A 208 -4.07 4.51 -19.45
N LEU A 209 -4.44 3.96 -18.30
CA LEU A 209 -4.67 2.52 -18.14
C LEU A 209 -6.12 2.10 -18.43
N SER A 210 -7.04 3.07 -18.58
CA SER A 210 -8.47 2.81 -18.73
C SER A 210 -8.82 2.06 -20.03
N PRO A 211 -9.80 1.14 -20.01
CA PRO A 211 -10.36 0.57 -21.23
C PRO A 211 -10.96 1.61 -22.18
N TRP A 212 -11.28 2.81 -21.69
CA TRP A 212 -11.77 3.90 -22.51
C TRP A 212 -10.73 4.36 -23.52
N ILE A 213 -9.49 4.64 -23.10
CA ILE A 213 -8.44 5.12 -24.02
C ILE A 213 -8.06 4.04 -25.03
N LYS A 214 -8.04 2.77 -24.58
CA LYS A 214 -7.80 1.59 -25.42
C LYS A 214 -8.81 1.50 -26.56
N ARG A 215 -10.11 1.67 -26.26
CA ARG A 215 -11.19 1.67 -27.25
C ARG A 215 -11.13 2.89 -28.16
N ARG A 216 -10.92 4.08 -27.61
CA ARG A 216 -10.89 5.35 -28.37
C ARG A 216 -9.75 5.37 -29.38
N LEU A 217 -8.57 4.87 -29.00
CA LEU A 217 -7.39 4.82 -29.87
C LEU A 217 -7.30 3.54 -30.72
N ARG A 218 -8.29 2.64 -30.65
CA ARG A 218 -8.34 1.35 -31.37
C ARG A 218 -7.02 0.58 -31.28
N LEU A 219 -6.48 0.50 -30.06
CA LEU A 219 -5.16 -0.11 -29.84
C LEU A 219 -5.20 -1.62 -30.08
N LYS A 220 -4.37 -2.10 -31.01
CA LYS A 220 -4.15 -3.54 -31.25
C LYS A 220 -3.42 -4.20 -30.07
N TYR A 221 -2.47 -3.47 -29.49
CA TYR A 221 -1.70 -3.87 -28.32
C TYR A 221 -1.97 -2.91 -27.16
N SER A 222 -2.14 -3.45 -25.95
CA SER A 222 -2.25 -2.62 -24.74
C SER A 222 -1.53 -3.26 -23.55
N THR A 223 -1.08 -2.43 -22.60
CA THR A 223 -0.49 -2.85 -21.35
C THR A 223 -1.46 -3.74 -20.59
N ALA A 224 -0.95 -4.91 -20.20
CA ALA A 224 -1.56 -5.78 -19.22
C ALA A 224 -0.77 -5.68 -17.93
N VAL A 225 -1.42 -6.06 -16.85
CA VAL A 225 -0.90 -5.96 -15.49
C VAL A 225 -0.71 -7.39 -14.98
N ASP A 226 0.45 -7.73 -14.42
CA ASP A 226 0.59 -9.00 -13.73
C ASP A 226 -0.14 -8.93 -12.39
N ILE A 227 -1.30 -9.59 -12.33
CA ILE A 227 -2.24 -9.45 -11.23
C ILE A 227 -1.65 -10.02 -9.93
N ALA A 228 -0.92 -11.14 -10.00
CA ALA A 228 -0.33 -11.75 -8.81
C ALA A 228 0.72 -10.81 -8.20
N HIS A 229 1.66 -10.36 -9.04
CA HIS A 229 2.67 -9.39 -8.66
C HIS A 229 2.08 -8.10 -8.05
N GLU A 230 1.05 -7.53 -8.66
CA GLU A 230 0.40 -6.31 -8.15
C GLU A 230 -0.25 -6.50 -6.77
N ILE A 231 -0.92 -7.63 -6.56
CA ILE A 231 -1.52 -7.96 -5.26
C ILE A 231 -0.42 -8.10 -4.22
N ASP A 232 0.67 -8.81 -4.53
CA ASP A 232 1.80 -8.99 -3.63
C ASP A 232 2.48 -7.66 -3.27
N ARG A 233 2.69 -6.76 -4.24
CA ARG A 233 3.30 -5.44 -4.00
C ARG A 233 2.41 -4.54 -3.14
N MET A 234 1.10 -4.56 -3.37
CA MET A 234 0.14 -3.81 -2.53
C MET A 234 0.11 -4.33 -1.10
N ALA A 235 0.08 -5.64 -0.93
CA ALA A 235 0.14 -6.26 0.38
C ALA A 235 1.47 -5.96 1.09
N ALA A 236 2.60 -6.05 0.39
CA ALA A 236 3.91 -5.71 0.93
C ALA A 236 3.95 -4.24 1.41
N PHE A 237 3.43 -3.29 0.63
CA PHE A 237 3.34 -1.91 1.07
C PHE A 237 2.42 -1.73 2.28
N PHE A 238 1.29 -2.44 2.33
CA PHE A 238 0.41 -2.41 3.50
C PHE A 238 1.10 -2.94 4.75
N ILE A 239 1.94 -3.98 4.63
CA ILE A 239 2.78 -4.47 5.73
C ILE A 239 3.78 -3.41 6.19
N ILE A 240 4.34 -2.58 5.30
CA ILE A 240 5.21 -1.45 5.69
C ILE A 240 4.46 -0.48 6.61
N ILE A 241 3.21 -0.15 6.27
CA ILE A 241 2.36 0.72 7.09
C ILE A 241 2.16 0.13 8.48
N LEU A 242 1.90 -1.18 8.58
CA LEU A 242 1.78 -1.87 9.86
C LEU A 242 3.11 -2.00 10.61
N GLY A 243 4.22 -2.07 9.88
CA GLY A 243 5.57 -2.10 10.44
C GLY A 243 5.86 -0.88 11.29
N GLU A 244 5.34 0.29 10.92
CA GLU A 244 5.50 1.52 11.71
C GLU A 244 4.85 1.42 13.11
N PHE A 245 3.72 0.71 13.23
CA PHE A 245 3.07 0.46 14.53
C PHE A 245 4.03 -0.28 15.45
N MET A 246 4.74 -1.28 14.89
CA MET A 246 5.61 -2.19 15.64
C MET A 246 6.96 -1.57 15.95
N TYR A 247 7.50 -0.82 15.00
CA TYR A 247 8.73 -0.06 15.18
C TYR A 247 8.59 0.91 16.36
N SER A 248 7.54 1.72 16.36
CA SER A 248 7.36 2.81 17.33
C SER A 248 6.97 2.37 18.75
N VAL A 249 6.57 1.11 18.98
CA VAL A 249 6.37 0.56 20.35
C VAL A 249 7.63 -0.09 20.93
N ILE A 250 8.66 -0.31 20.12
CA ILE A 250 9.92 -0.97 20.52
C ILE A 250 11.05 0.05 20.60
N VAL A 251 11.24 0.86 19.55
CA VAL A 251 12.40 1.75 19.45
C VAL A 251 12.31 2.88 20.47
N GLY A 252 13.38 3.04 21.25
CA GLY A 252 13.46 4.02 22.34
C GLY A 252 12.84 3.55 23.65
N ASP A 253 12.57 2.24 23.78
CA ASP A 253 12.05 1.59 24.99
C ASP A 253 10.79 2.28 25.60
N PRO A 254 9.79 2.71 24.80
CA PRO A 254 8.71 3.59 25.28
C PRO A 254 7.71 2.87 26.20
N ALA A 255 7.72 1.54 26.22
CA ALA A 255 6.92 0.74 27.14
C ALA A 255 7.44 0.79 28.60
N GLY A 256 8.68 1.20 28.83
CA GLY A 256 9.30 1.19 30.16
C GLY A 256 9.68 -0.21 30.66
N ILE A 257 10.27 -0.27 31.86
CA ILE A 257 10.83 -1.50 32.43
C ILE A 257 9.75 -2.29 33.18
N GLY A 258 9.51 -3.54 32.78
CA GLY A 258 8.60 -4.47 33.46
C GLY A 258 7.15 -4.43 32.96
N LEU A 259 6.22 -4.93 33.78
CA LEU A 259 4.78 -4.97 33.46
C LEU A 259 4.13 -3.61 33.78
N THR A 260 4.27 -2.65 32.87
CA THR A 260 3.78 -1.28 33.01
C THR A 260 2.47 -1.05 32.24
N ALA A 261 1.82 0.10 32.46
CA ALA A 261 0.75 0.57 31.59
C ALA A 261 1.24 0.84 30.15
N GLY A 262 2.51 1.23 29.98
CA GLY A 262 3.15 1.36 28.66
C GLY A 262 3.19 0.03 27.91
N TYR A 263 3.57 -1.05 28.59
CA TYR A 263 3.55 -2.41 28.04
C TYR A 263 2.13 -2.84 27.65
N ALA A 264 1.12 -2.59 28.49
CA ALA A 264 -0.28 -2.90 28.16
C ALA A 264 -0.75 -2.17 26.89
N LYS A 265 -0.39 -0.89 26.71
CA LYS A 265 -0.68 -0.12 25.50
C LYS A 265 0.07 -0.67 24.27
N ALA A 266 1.34 -1.08 24.43
CA ALA A 266 2.11 -1.71 23.36
C ALA A 266 1.47 -3.02 22.88
N VAL A 267 0.99 -3.85 23.81
CA VAL A 267 0.23 -5.07 23.49
C VAL A 267 -1.09 -4.75 22.79
N CYS A 268 -1.80 -3.70 23.21
CA CYS A 268 -3.00 -3.25 22.50
C CYS A 268 -2.68 -2.85 21.05
N THR A 269 -1.62 -2.08 20.82
CA THR A 269 -1.16 -1.68 19.48
C THR A 269 -0.77 -2.89 18.62
N LEU A 270 -0.09 -3.89 19.19
CA LEU A 270 0.21 -5.15 18.51
C LEU A 270 -1.06 -5.89 18.08
N ILE A 271 -2.03 -6.05 18.98
CA ILE A 271 -3.30 -6.72 18.67
C ILE A 271 -4.07 -5.96 17.57
N ILE A 272 -4.11 -4.63 17.64
CA ILE A 272 -4.74 -3.78 16.62
C ILE A 272 -4.07 -4.01 15.25
N ALA A 273 -2.74 -3.91 15.18
CA ALA A 273 -1.99 -4.13 13.93
C ALA A 273 -2.21 -5.55 13.37
N PHE A 274 -2.20 -6.56 14.25
CA PHE A 274 -2.47 -7.95 13.89
C PHE A 274 -3.88 -8.13 13.32
N CYS A 275 -4.90 -7.55 13.97
CA CYS A 275 -6.28 -7.59 13.47
C CYS A 275 -6.42 -6.89 12.12
N ILE A 276 -5.81 -5.70 11.96
CA ILE A 276 -5.86 -4.96 10.69
C ILE A 276 -5.22 -5.78 9.56
N ASN A 277 -4.06 -6.40 9.81
CA ASN A 277 -3.42 -7.29 8.83
C ASN A 277 -4.35 -8.43 8.42
N TRP A 278 -4.95 -9.10 9.42
CA TRP A 278 -5.85 -10.22 9.19
C TRP A 278 -7.06 -9.80 8.33
N ILE A 279 -7.69 -8.66 8.64
CA ILE A 279 -8.82 -8.10 7.88
C ILE A 279 -8.40 -7.82 6.42
N TYR A 280 -7.23 -7.21 6.22
CA TYR A 280 -6.72 -6.85 4.89
C TYR A 280 -6.45 -8.09 4.03
N VAL A 281 -5.69 -9.05 4.56
CA VAL A 281 -5.31 -10.29 3.84
C VAL A 281 -6.53 -11.17 3.56
N SER A 282 -7.52 -11.18 4.47
CA SER A 282 -8.75 -11.95 4.29
C SER A 282 -9.66 -11.39 3.17
N GLY A 283 -9.43 -10.18 2.68
CA GLY A 283 -10.25 -9.58 1.63
C GLY A 283 -11.69 -9.39 2.10
N ASP A 284 -12.61 -10.13 1.48
CA ASP A 284 -14.03 -10.19 1.87
C ASP A 284 -14.42 -11.44 2.67
N GLY A 285 -13.47 -12.35 2.95
CA GLY A 285 -13.66 -13.54 3.78
C GLY A 285 -14.56 -14.61 3.17
N SER A 286 -14.73 -14.65 1.85
CA SER A 286 -15.62 -15.61 1.17
C SER A 286 -14.88 -16.83 0.64
N ILE A 287 -15.57 -17.98 0.55
CA ILE A 287 -14.97 -19.25 0.09
C ILE A 287 -14.49 -19.14 -1.37
N GLN A 288 -15.31 -18.53 -2.23
CA GLN A 288 -14.98 -18.28 -3.63
C GLN A 288 -15.12 -16.78 -3.89
N ALA A 289 -13.98 -16.09 -3.93
CA ALA A 289 -13.93 -14.66 -4.15
C ALA A 289 -13.12 -14.35 -5.42
N THR A 290 -13.69 -13.52 -6.29
CA THR A 290 -12.97 -12.94 -7.43
C THR A 290 -12.38 -11.61 -7.01
N HIS A 291 -11.04 -11.52 -7.04
CA HIS A 291 -10.29 -10.31 -6.69
C HIS A 291 -10.72 -9.09 -7.55
N PRO A 292 -10.78 -7.86 -6.99
CA PRO A 292 -11.20 -6.65 -7.70
C PRO A 292 -10.50 -6.42 -9.04
N ILE A 293 -9.19 -6.69 -9.10
CA ILE A 293 -8.38 -6.55 -10.33
C ILE A 293 -8.81 -7.54 -11.42
N ARG A 294 -9.23 -8.76 -11.04
CA ARG A 294 -9.69 -9.80 -11.98
C ARG A 294 -11.15 -9.60 -12.41
N ARG A 295 -11.95 -8.91 -11.59
CA ARG A 295 -13.39 -8.71 -11.81
C ARG A 295 -13.69 -7.76 -12.96
N SER A 296 -13.12 -6.55 -12.94
CA SER A 296 -13.36 -5.52 -13.95
C SER A 296 -12.34 -4.40 -13.84
N ALA A 297 -12.16 -3.61 -14.91
CA ALA A 297 -11.27 -2.45 -14.87
C ALA A 297 -11.70 -1.42 -13.82
N TRP A 298 -13.01 -1.18 -13.64
CA TRP A 298 -13.51 -0.23 -12.65
C TRP A 298 -13.20 -0.64 -11.23
N THR A 299 -13.37 -1.92 -10.90
CA THR A 299 -13.01 -2.45 -9.58
C THR A 299 -11.50 -2.53 -9.38
N ALA A 300 -10.72 -2.70 -10.45
CA ALA A 300 -9.25 -2.57 -10.39
C ALA A 300 -8.82 -1.13 -10.05
N PHE A 301 -9.38 -0.12 -10.71
CA PHE A 301 -9.12 1.28 -10.38
C PHE A 301 -9.56 1.62 -8.96
N GLY A 302 -10.76 1.18 -8.57
CA GLY A 302 -11.24 1.32 -7.19
C GLY A 302 -10.26 0.71 -6.19
N PHE A 303 -9.74 -0.48 -6.47
CA PHE A 303 -8.72 -1.12 -5.63
C PHE A 303 -7.46 -0.24 -5.55
N PHE A 304 -6.84 0.14 -6.66
CA PHE A 304 -5.58 0.89 -6.63
C PHE A 304 -5.72 2.28 -5.99
N LEU A 305 -6.77 3.03 -6.36
CA LEU A 305 -7.02 4.38 -5.83
C LEU A 305 -7.33 4.37 -4.33
N LEU A 306 -7.96 3.31 -3.84
CA LEU A 306 -8.32 3.18 -2.43
C LEU A 306 -7.10 2.91 -1.52
N HIS A 307 -6.01 2.35 -2.05
CA HIS A 307 -4.83 2.05 -1.24
C HIS A 307 -4.11 3.29 -0.74
N LEU A 308 -4.17 4.42 -1.46
CA LEU A 308 -3.58 5.69 -1.01
C LEU A 308 -4.24 6.18 0.29
N PRO A 309 -5.56 6.46 0.34
CA PRO A 309 -6.22 6.89 1.58
C PRO A 309 -6.23 5.80 2.66
N LEU A 310 -6.31 4.52 2.28
CA LEU A 310 -6.19 3.39 3.20
C LEU A 310 -4.85 3.41 3.94
N SER A 311 -3.74 3.52 3.21
CA SER A 311 -2.39 3.52 3.77
C SER A 311 -2.15 4.76 4.62
N ALA A 312 -2.55 5.94 4.11
CA ALA A 312 -2.38 7.20 4.82
C ALA A 312 -3.13 7.23 6.16
N SER A 313 -4.38 6.77 6.17
CA SER A 313 -5.22 6.79 7.38
C SER A 313 -4.75 5.79 8.44
N PHE A 314 -4.41 4.55 8.05
CA PHE A 314 -3.87 3.57 9.00
C PHE A 314 -2.49 3.94 9.52
N LEU A 315 -1.63 4.57 8.72
CA LEU A 315 -0.33 5.04 9.19
C LEU A 315 -0.50 6.02 10.35
N ILE A 316 -1.37 7.02 10.19
CA ILE A 316 -1.63 8.01 11.26
C ILE A 316 -2.22 7.32 12.48
N GLY A 317 -3.32 6.58 12.31
CA GLY A 317 -4.01 5.94 13.44
C GLY A 317 -3.09 4.99 14.20
N GLY A 318 -2.25 4.23 13.48
CA GLY A 318 -1.27 3.33 14.03
C GLY A 318 -0.11 3.98 14.74
N HIS A 319 0.42 5.06 14.17
CA HIS A 319 1.48 5.81 14.81
C HIS A 319 0.98 6.45 16.12
N ILE A 320 -0.26 7.00 16.16
CA ILE A 320 -0.85 7.48 17.42
C ILE A 320 -1.07 6.33 18.44
N CYS A 321 -1.47 5.13 17.97
CA CYS A 321 -1.52 3.94 18.84
C CYS A 321 -0.13 3.61 19.43
N ALA A 322 0.94 3.71 18.64
CA ALA A 322 2.28 3.40 19.08
C ALA A 322 2.82 4.41 20.10
N ILE A 323 2.72 5.71 19.82
CA ILE A 323 3.17 6.76 20.76
C ILE A 323 2.33 6.79 22.05
N SER A 324 1.13 6.19 22.05
CA SER A 324 0.30 6.09 23.26
C SER A 324 1.08 5.45 24.42
N THR A 325 2.03 4.56 24.13
CA THR A 325 2.88 3.86 25.11
C THR A 325 3.57 4.82 26.09
N ARG A 326 4.09 5.95 25.59
CA ARG A 326 4.75 7.00 26.39
C ARG A 326 3.83 8.07 26.96
N LEU A 327 2.54 8.08 26.61
CA LEU A 327 1.59 9.12 27.02
C LEU A 327 0.73 8.68 28.22
N HIS A 328 0.56 9.56 29.21
CA HIS A 328 -0.38 9.35 30.31
C HIS A 328 -1.81 9.68 29.90
N GLU A 329 -2.00 10.81 29.23
CA GLU A 329 -3.27 11.28 28.69
C GLU A 329 -3.07 11.72 27.24
N PHE A 330 -4.04 11.39 26.38
CA PHE A 330 -4.04 11.92 25.03
C PHE A 330 -4.54 13.36 25.01
N GLU A 331 -3.87 14.20 24.23
CA GLU A 331 -4.43 15.48 23.80
C GLU A 331 -5.63 15.27 22.87
N GLN A 332 -6.55 16.22 22.83
CA GLN A 332 -7.76 16.14 21.99
C GLN A 332 -7.42 15.85 20.52
N GLY A 333 -6.38 16.52 19.99
CA GLY A 333 -5.91 16.29 18.62
C GLY A 333 -5.43 14.86 18.39
N GLN A 334 -4.71 14.26 19.34
CA GLN A 334 -4.21 12.88 19.23
C GLN A 334 -5.37 11.88 19.22
N ARG A 335 -6.38 12.08 20.10
CA ARG A 335 -7.60 11.25 20.09
C ARG A 335 -8.30 11.33 18.74
N TRP A 336 -8.45 12.53 18.20
CA TRP A 336 -9.08 12.78 16.90
C TRP A 336 -8.31 12.09 15.76
N LEU A 337 -6.98 12.19 15.74
CA LEU A 337 -6.15 11.52 14.74
C LEU A 337 -6.19 10.00 14.86
N LEU A 338 -6.23 9.45 16.08
CA LEU A 338 -6.34 8.01 16.32
C LEU A 338 -7.69 7.50 15.79
N GLY A 339 -8.79 8.06 16.28
CA GLY A 339 -10.14 7.63 15.90
C GLY A 339 -10.44 7.89 14.42
N GLY A 340 -10.07 9.07 13.91
CA GLY A 340 -10.22 9.43 12.51
C GLY A 340 -9.36 8.58 11.58
N GLY A 341 -8.08 8.35 11.92
CA GLY A 341 -7.18 7.52 11.14
C GLY A 341 -7.63 6.07 11.05
N LEU A 342 -7.89 5.43 12.20
CA LEU A 342 -8.39 4.05 12.22
C LEU A 342 -9.80 3.93 11.61
N GLY A 343 -10.68 4.91 11.85
CA GLY A 343 -12.04 4.93 11.31
C GLY A 343 -12.07 5.06 9.78
N VAL A 344 -11.31 6.00 9.21
CA VAL A 344 -11.18 6.15 7.74
C VAL A 344 -10.50 4.92 7.13
N GLY A 345 -9.47 4.37 7.77
CA GLY A 345 -8.82 3.13 7.32
C GLY A 345 -9.80 1.96 7.29
N MET A 346 -10.64 1.83 8.33
CA MET A 346 -11.69 0.80 8.38
C MET A 346 -12.79 1.01 7.35
N LEU A 347 -13.18 2.26 7.07
CA LEU A 347 -14.09 2.58 5.97
C LEU A 347 -13.49 2.15 4.62
N CYS A 348 -12.19 2.39 4.41
CA CYS A 348 -11.49 1.91 3.24
C CYS A 348 -11.47 0.38 3.16
N LEU A 349 -11.24 -0.36 4.26
CA LEU A 349 -11.31 -1.83 4.26
C LEU A 349 -12.72 -2.37 4.02
N TRP A 350 -13.76 -1.62 4.40
CA TRP A 350 -15.14 -1.94 4.03
C TRP A 350 -15.34 -1.80 2.52
N ILE A 351 -14.98 -0.64 1.93
CA ILE A 351 -15.08 -0.43 0.47
C ILE A 351 -14.27 -1.49 -0.28
N TYR A 352 -13.05 -1.77 0.19
CA TYR A 352 -12.16 -2.79 -0.35
C TYR A 352 -12.85 -4.14 -0.49
N ALA A 353 -13.51 -4.61 0.57
CA ALA A 353 -14.28 -5.86 0.52
C ALA A 353 -15.51 -5.79 -0.40
N GLN A 354 -16.18 -4.64 -0.53
CA GLN A 354 -17.29 -4.48 -1.47
C GLN A 354 -16.86 -4.58 -2.95
N LEU A 355 -15.59 -4.31 -3.27
CA LEU A 355 -15.07 -4.44 -4.63
C LEU A 355 -14.96 -5.90 -5.10
N TYR A 356 -14.85 -6.85 -4.18
CA TYR A 356 -14.80 -8.28 -4.50
C TYR A 356 -16.16 -8.78 -4.99
N ARG A 357 -16.13 -9.70 -5.97
CA ARG A 357 -17.31 -10.49 -6.34
C ARG A 357 -17.25 -11.82 -5.62
N THR A 358 -18.36 -12.20 -5.01
CA THR A 358 -18.51 -13.42 -4.22
C THR A 358 -19.47 -14.38 -4.89
N ASP A 359 -19.16 -15.67 -4.76
CA ASP A 359 -20.04 -16.76 -5.13
C ASP A 359 -20.10 -17.76 -3.95
N GLY A 360 -21.23 -18.47 -3.78
CA GLY A 360 -21.37 -19.55 -2.78
C GLY A 360 -21.57 -19.11 -1.32
N GLU A 361 -22.08 -17.90 -1.07
CA GLU A 361 -22.31 -17.37 0.29
C GLU A 361 -23.33 -18.18 1.12
N ASP A 362 -24.25 -18.91 0.49
CA ASP A 362 -25.31 -19.66 1.17
C ASP A 362 -24.81 -20.74 2.14
N ARG A 363 -23.55 -21.14 1.98
CA ARG A 363 -22.88 -22.14 2.82
C ARG A 363 -22.32 -21.55 4.12
N LEU A 364 -22.18 -20.23 4.20
CA LEU A 364 -21.59 -19.53 5.34
C LEU A 364 -22.64 -19.21 6.41
N ILE A 365 -22.21 -19.03 7.66
CA ILE A 365 -23.10 -18.68 8.77
C ILE A 365 -23.72 -17.30 8.53
N LEU A 366 -22.92 -16.31 8.13
CA LEU A 366 -23.40 -14.97 7.78
C LEU A 366 -23.15 -14.65 6.30
N PRO A 367 -24.12 -14.00 5.62
CA PRO A 367 -23.90 -13.46 4.27
C PRO A 367 -22.88 -12.31 4.32
N LYS A 368 -22.23 -12.02 3.18
CA LYS A 368 -21.15 -11.03 3.09
C LYS A 368 -21.56 -9.68 3.66
N GLN A 369 -22.76 -9.21 3.35
CA GLN A 369 -23.19 -7.87 3.76
C GLN A 369 -23.34 -7.72 5.28
N LEU A 370 -23.79 -8.77 5.99
CA LEU A 370 -23.86 -8.75 7.45
C LEU A 370 -22.48 -8.95 8.09
N ARG A 371 -21.65 -9.81 7.49
CA ARG A 371 -20.30 -10.08 7.97
C ARG A 371 -19.41 -8.84 7.84
N VAL A 372 -19.20 -8.38 6.62
CA VAL A 372 -18.32 -7.25 6.27
C VAL A 372 -18.96 -5.91 6.67
N GLY A 373 -20.30 -5.81 6.73
CA GLY A 373 -21.00 -4.59 7.16
C GLY A 373 -20.59 -4.11 8.54
N MET A 374 -20.12 -5.01 9.41
CA MET A 374 -19.60 -4.65 10.73
C MET A 374 -18.35 -3.75 10.66
N ARG A 375 -17.55 -3.84 9.59
CA ARG A 375 -16.43 -2.91 9.34
C ARG A 375 -16.90 -1.46 9.27
N LEU A 376 -18.03 -1.21 8.62
CA LEU A 376 -18.62 0.13 8.49
C LEU A 376 -19.14 0.64 9.84
N VAL A 377 -19.80 -0.23 10.61
CA VAL A 377 -20.28 0.11 11.96
C VAL A 377 -19.10 0.52 12.85
N ILE A 378 -18.03 -0.28 12.85
CA ILE A 378 -16.83 0.01 13.66
C ILE A 378 -16.09 1.24 13.15
N ALA A 379 -16.04 1.47 11.82
CA ALA A 379 -15.49 2.71 11.26
C ALA A 379 -16.21 3.95 11.81
N VAL A 380 -17.55 3.92 11.89
CA VAL A 380 -18.36 5.01 12.46
C VAL A 380 -18.11 5.16 13.97
N ILE A 381 -18.06 4.05 14.72
CA ILE A 381 -17.76 4.08 16.15
C ILE A 381 -16.38 4.71 16.38
N LEU A 382 -15.35 4.28 15.66
CA LEU A 382 -13.98 4.82 15.78
C LEU A 382 -13.92 6.32 15.44
N ALA A 383 -14.69 6.78 14.46
CA ALA A 383 -14.73 8.20 14.09
C ALA A 383 -15.42 9.08 15.16
N VAL A 384 -16.39 8.54 15.91
CA VAL A 384 -17.17 9.27 16.93
C VAL A 384 -16.57 9.11 18.33
N LEU A 385 -15.82 8.03 18.58
CA LEU A 385 -15.21 7.72 19.87
C LEU A 385 -14.41 8.88 20.48
N PRO A 386 -13.59 9.65 19.72
CA PRO A 386 -12.82 10.76 20.26
C PRO A 386 -13.67 11.89 20.86
N GLU A 387 -14.88 12.14 20.33
CA GLU A 387 -15.76 13.25 20.73
C GLU A 387 -16.64 12.92 21.94
N THR A 388 -16.74 11.63 22.29
CA THR A 388 -17.76 11.14 23.24
C THR A 388 -17.19 10.76 24.60
N HIS A 389 -15.87 10.73 24.75
CA HIS A 389 -15.22 10.10 25.91
C HIS A 389 -14.05 10.93 26.47
N ASP A 390 -14.35 12.12 26.99
CA ASP A 390 -13.35 12.96 27.70
C ASP A 390 -12.88 12.37 29.04
N HIS A 391 -13.53 11.32 29.53
CA HIS A 391 -13.31 10.70 30.84
C HIS A 391 -12.45 9.43 30.80
N LEU A 392 -12.09 8.91 29.62
CA LEU A 392 -11.28 7.70 29.51
C LEU A 392 -9.79 8.03 29.59
N THR A 393 -9.06 7.26 30.40
CA THR A 393 -7.59 7.28 30.37
C THR A 393 -7.07 6.75 29.03
N THR A 394 -5.84 7.11 28.65
CA THR A 394 -5.18 6.59 27.43
C THR A 394 -5.21 5.07 27.36
N THR A 395 -4.99 4.39 28.49
CA THR A 395 -4.98 2.93 28.57
C THR A 395 -6.37 2.34 28.30
N GLU A 396 -7.42 2.90 28.90
CA GLU A 396 -8.80 2.46 28.67
C GLU A 396 -9.23 2.73 27.23
N PHE A 397 -8.86 3.89 26.69
CA PHE A 397 -9.14 4.24 25.29
C PHE A 397 -8.50 3.24 24.32
N MET A 398 -7.22 2.90 24.53
CA MET A 398 -6.53 1.88 23.75
C MET A 398 -7.15 0.50 23.91
N ALA A 399 -7.59 0.13 25.11
CA ALA A 399 -8.27 -1.13 25.37
C ALA A 399 -9.64 -1.22 24.65
N VAL A 400 -10.41 -0.12 24.61
CA VAL A 400 -11.67 -0.03 23.86
C VAL A 400 -11.42 -0.21 22.37
N VAL A 401 -10.46 0.52 21.81
CA VAL A 401 -10.10 0.41 20.38
C VAL A 401 -9.65 -1.01 20.05
N MET A 402 -8.75 -1.59 20.83
CA MET A 402 -8.31 -2.98 20.67
C MET A 402 -9.49 -3.96 20.73
N SER A 403 -10.41 -3.78 21.68
CA SER A 403 -11.59 -4.63 21.83
C SER A 403 -12.53 -4.56 20.63
N LEU A 404 -12.68 -3.38 20.00
CA LEU A 404 -13.45 -3.22 18.76
C LEU A 404 -12.84 -4.02 17.61
N PHE A 405 -11.53 -3.94 17.42
CA PHE A 405 -10.83 -4.72 16.38
C PHE A 405 -10.88 -6.23 16.65
N ALA A 406 -10.67 -6.65 17.90
CA ALA A 406 -10.77 -8.05 18.29
C ALA A 406 -12.20 -8.59 18.08
N PHE A 407 -13.22 -7.82 18.48
CA PHE A 407 -14.62 -8.15 18.23
C PHE A 407 -14.90 -8.29 16.73
N LEU A 408 -14.40 -7.38 15.89
CA LEU A 408 -14.58 -7.45 14.45
C LEU A 408 -14.00 -8.73 13.85
N ILE A 409 -12.77 -9.10 14.26
CA ILE A 409 -12.13 -10.33 13.80
C ILE A 409 -12.98 -11.53 14.20
N LEU A 410 -13.40 -11.63 15.47
CA LEU A 410 -14.24 -12.73 15.93
C LEU A 410 -15.56 -12.77 15.15
N TRP A 411 -16.20 -11.62 14.92
CA TRP A 411 -17.42 -11.51 14.12
C TRP A 411 -17.23 -12.03 12.69
N GLU A 412 -16.16 -11.61 12.00
CA GLU A 412 -15.89 -12.04 10.63
C GLU A 412 -15.45 -13.49 10.54
N THR A 413 -14.60 -13.95 11.46
CA THR A 413 -14.15 -15.35 11.51
C THR A 413 -15.33 -16.27 11.75
N ILE A 414 -16.15 -16.02 12.78
CA ILE A 414 -17.32 -16.84 13.10
C ILE A 414 -18.36 -16.75 11.97
N GLY A 415 -18.64 -15.55 11.47
CA GLY A 415 -19.57 -15.36 10.35
C GLY A 415 -19.10 -15.98 9.04
N GLY A 416 -17.79 -16.15 8.87
CA GLY A 416 -17.12 -16.78 7.73
C GLY A 416 -17.00 -18.30 7.84
N LEU A 417 -17.41 -18.91 8.94
CA LEU A 417 -17.46 -20.37 9.05
C LEU A 417 -18.59 -20.94 8.19
N MET A 418 -18.43 -22.19 7.74
CA MET A 418 -19.50 -22.94 7.09
C MET A 418 -20.60 -23.32 8.10
N LYS A 419 -21.84 -23.41 7.62
CA LYS A 419 -22.96 -23.93 8.42
C LYS A 419 -22.63 -25.35 8.92
N GLY A 420 -22.80 -25.58 10.23
CA GLY A 420 -22.44 -26.84 10.87
C GLY A 420 -20.96 -26.97 11.23
N ALA A 421 -20.19 -25.86 11.19
CA ALA A 421 -18.80 -25.84 11.65
C ALA A 421 -18.66 -26.33 13.10
N ARG A 422 -17.57 -27.05 13.35
CA ARG A 422 -17.17 -27.53 14.67
C ARG A 422 -16.02 -26.68 15.19
N PHE A 423 -15.89 -26.58 16.52
CA PHE A 423 -14.83 -25.80 17.14
C PHE A 423 -13.42 -26.38 16.93
N PHE A 424 -13.33 -27.70 16.76
CA PHE A 424 -12.04 -28.39 16.63
C PHE A 424 -12.05 -29.29 15.39
N GLU A 425 -10.99 -29.18 14.60
CA GLU A 425 -10.69 -30.14 13.55
C GLU A 425 -10.19 -31.45 14.19
N PRO A 426 -10.77 -32.61 13.85
CA PRO A 426 -10.27 -33.89 14.35
C PRO A 426 -8.86 -34.12 13.80
N TRP A 427 -7.93 -34.53 14.66
CA TRP A 427 -6.55 -34.83 14.26
C TRP A 427 -6.50 -36.19 13.53
N THR A 428 -6.85 -36.19 12.25
CA THR A 428 -6.59 -37.28 11.31
C THR A 428 -5.13 -37.18 10.84
N ASP A 429 -4.48 -38.29 10.46
CA ASP A 429 -3.07 -38.32 10.01
C ASP A 429 -1.99 -38.14 11.10
N ARG A 430 -2.29 -38.60 12.33
CA ARG A 430 -1.27 -38.69 13.42
C ARG A 430 -0.20 -39.75 13.21
N HIS A 431 -0.38 -40.61 12.22
CA HIS A 431 0.56 -41.69 11.90
C HIS A 431 1.43 -41.27 10.73
N ALA A 432 2.64 -41.81 10.68
CA ALA A 432 3.51 -41.60 9.54
C ALA A 432 2.75 -41.95 8.24
N PRO A 433 2.90 -41.16 7.17
CA PRO A 433 2.35 -41.52 5.89
C PRO A 433 2.81 -42.94 5.57
N ALA A 434 1.89 -43.79 5.12
CA ALA A 434 2.23 -45.16 4.78
C ALA A 434 3.42 -45.15 3.82
N GLU A 435 4.42 -45.99 4.07
CA GLU A 435 5.51 -46.23 3.12
C GLU A 435 4.90 -46.84 1.85
N GLY A 436 4.40 -45.98 0.97
CA GLY A 436 3.99 -46.35 -0.37
C GLY A 436 5.22 -46.74 -1.16
N ASP A 437 5.16 -47.92 -1.79
CA ASP A 437 6.21 -48.54 -2.58
C ASP A 437 6.99 -47.49 -3.38
N SER A 438 8.27 -47.31 -3.03
CA SER A 438 9.19 -46.37 -3.68
C SER A 438 9.57 -46.78 -5.11
N SER A 439 8.75 -47.60 -5.79
CA SER A 439 9.01 -48.08 -7.14
C SER A 439 8.33 -47.28 -8.26
N GLU A 440 7.39 -46.38 -7.95
CA GLU A 440 6.69 -45.58 -8.99
C GLU A 440 7.20 -44.14 -9.15
N ALA A 441 8.13 -43.67 -8.32
CA ALA A 441 8.66 -42.29 -8.41
C ALA A 441 9.90 -42.13 -9.34
N LEU A 442 10.33 -43.19 -10.03
CA LEU A 442 11.47 -43.18 -10.94
C LEU A 442 11.17 -43.95 -12.23
N THR A 443 10.23 -43.43 -13.04
CA THR A 443 10.21 -43.67 -14.50
C THR A 443 9.84 -42.40 -15.24
#